data_AF-A0A931XDZ9-F1
#
_entry.id   AF-A0A931XDZ9-F1
#
_cell.length_a   1.000
_cell.length_b   1.000
_cell.length_c   1.000
_cell.angle_alpha   90.00
_cell.angle_beta   90.00
_cell.angle_gamma   90.00
#
_symmetry.space_group_name_H-M   'P 1'
#
loop_
_entity.id
_entity.type
_entity.pdbx_description
1 polymer ?
#
loop_
_entity_poly.entity_id
_entity_poly.type
_entity_poly.pdbx_seq_one_letter_code
_entity_poly.pdbx_strand_id
1 'polypeptide(L)'
;MAHVPNAIRLVAAAAAAVALFVVPVSAQEARSAAAAKALAQLMEKGQMDSIAAALPDAGDAFVAAMFIPGELMVVSAKYSAPSLLREKIMKKEYRDVYVDLNSAALPKSRVFIEDLNLDGLVAKPEDNVGFDTYESPDGRWAFDGEWRKQKLSEDEYRKRFAEADALYGRLLDALLAELKKPATD
;
A
#
# COMPACT_ATOMS: atom_id res chain seq x y z
N MET A 1 -51.24 19.38 63.21
CA MET A 1 -50.28 18.72 64.13
C MET A 1 -49.59 17.61 63.37
N ALA A 2 -48.28 17.53 63.54
CA ALA A 2 -47.33 16.73 62.76
C ALA A 2 -47.53 15.21 62.90
N HIS A 3 -47.27 14.45 61.84
CA HIS A 3 -46.14 13.49 61.80
C HIS A 3 -46.03 12.82 60.42
N VAL A 4 -44.82 12.81 59.87
CA VAL A 4 -44.35 11.91 58.81
C VAL A 4 -43.86 10.61 59.47
N PRO A 5 -44.05 9.43 58.83
CA PRO A 5 -42.91 8.62 58.39
C PRO A 5 -43.17 7.98 57.00
N ASN A 6 -42.36 8.19 55.96
CA ASN A 6 -41.04 7.65 55.58
C ASN A 6 -41.00 6.19 55.08
N ALA A 7 -40.39 6.03 53.89
CA ALA A 7 -39.98 4.82 53.15
C ALA A 7 -41.12 3.97 52.54
N ILE A 8 -41.11 3.63 51.26
CA ILE A 8 -40.10 2.81 50.57
C ILE A 8 -39.93 3.31 49.11
N ARG A 9 -38.67 3.53 48.71
CA ARG A 9 -38.28 3.83 47.33
C ARG A 9 -38.29 2.56 46.50
N LEU A 10 -39.11 2.50 45.45
CA LEU A 10 -38.98 1.52 44.38
C LEU A 10 -37.86 1.99 43.43
N VAL A 11 -36.70 1.34 43.52
CA VAL A 11 -35.66 1.41 42.49
C VAL A 11 -35.93 0.29 41.49
N ALA A 12 -36.50 0.63 40.34
CA ALA A 12 -36.56 -0.27 39.20
C ALA A 12 -35.17 -0.29 38.53
N ALA A 13 -34.47 -1.41 38.66
CA ALA A 13 -33.18 -1.64 38.02
C ALA A 13 -33.37 -1.81 36.51
N ALA A 14 -32.92 -0.84 35.71
CA ALA A 14 -32.76 -1.00 34.27
C ALA A 14 -31.39 -1.64 34.00
N ALA A 15 -31.38 -2.95 33.73
CA ALA A 15 -30.19 -3.64 33.25
C ALA A 15 -29.96 -3.27 31.76
N ALA A 16 -29.05 -2.34 31.51
CA ALA A 16 -28.55 -2.06 30.18
C ALA A 16 -27.55 -3.15 29.77
N ALA A 17 -27.99 -4.12 28.97
CA ALA A 17 -27.10 -5.07 28.33
C ALA A 17 -26.31 -4.36 27.22
N VAL A 18 -25.03 -4.08 27.50
CA VAL A 18 -24.08 -3.64 26.47
C VAL A 18 -23.77 -4.86 25.59
N ALA A 19 -24.42 -4.95 24.45
CA ALA A 19 -24.05 -5.90 23.40
C ALA A 19 -22.70 -5.46 22.81
N LEU A 20 -21.63 -6.16 23.19
CA LEU A 20 -20.35 -6.10 22.50
C LEU A 20 -20.55 -6.73 21.11
N PHE A 21 -20.73 -5.91 20.09
CA PHE A 21 -20.62 -6.38 18.71
C PHE A 21 -19.16 -6.76 18.44
N VAL A 22 -18.87 -8.04 18.53
CA VAL A 22 -17.65 -8.61 17.94
C VAL A 22 -17.88 -8.59 16.44
N VAL A 23 -17.42 -7.54 15.76
CA VAL A 23 -17.28 -7.58 14.30
C VAL A 23 -16.30 -8.70 13.97
N PRO A 24 -16.69 -9.70 13.15
CA PRO A 24 -15.71 -10.62 12.62
C PRO A 24 -14.69 -9.78 11.84
N VAL A 25 -13.42 -9.87 12.22
CA VAL A 25 -12.31 -9.43 11.38
C VAL A 25 -12.34 -10.35 10.17
N SER A 26 -13.14 -10.00 9.15
CA SER A 26 -12.88 -10.46 7.79
C SER A 26 -11.41 -10.13 7.52
N ALA A 27 -10.68 -11.05 6.89
CA ALA A 27 -9.40 -10.72 6.28
C ALA A 27 -9.66 -9.52 5.38
N GLN A 28 -9.33 -8.33 5.87
CA GLN A 28 -9.58 -7.09 5.16
C GLN A 28 -8.76 -7.22 3.88
N GLU A 29 -9.44 -7.19 2.74
CA GLU A 29 -8.78 -7.23 1.44
C GLU A 29 -7.70 -6.15 1.43
N ALA A 30 -6.48 -6.55 1.03
CA ALA A 30 -5.33 -5.68 1.02
C ALA A 30 -5.68 -4.39 0.25
N ARG A 31 -5.30 -3.23 0.78
CA ARG A 31 -5.63 -1.93 0.20
C ARG A 31 -5.11 -1.81 -1.23
N SER A 32 -3.97 -2.45 -1.52
CA SER A 32 -3.36 -2.44 -2.84
C SER A 32 -4.07 -3.31 -3.88
N ALA A 33 -4.86 -4.32 -3.48
CA ALA A 33 -5.31 -5.39 -4.37
C ALA A 33 -6.12 -4.90 -5.58
N ALA A 34 -7.12 -4.05 -5.34
CA ALA A 34 -7.95 -3.51 -6.42
C ALA A 34 -7.16 -2.59 -7.37
N ALA A 35 -6.24 -1.79 -6.81
CA ALA A 35 -5.44 -0.85 -7.57
C ALA A 35 -4.36 -1.56 -8.42
N ALA A 36 -3.74 -2.62 -7.89
CA ALA A 36 -2.73 -3.42 -8.59
C ALA A 36 -3.33 -4.09 -9.82
N LYS A 37 -4.47 -4.79 -9.65
CA LYS A 37 -5.22 -5.43 -10.74
C LYS A 37 -5.63 -4.42 -11.81
N ALA A 38 -6.15 -3.27 -11.39
CA ALA A 38 -6.57 -2.22 -12.32
C ALA A 38 -5.37 -1.64 -13.11
N LEU A 39 -4.22 -1.43 -12.45
CA LEU A 39 -3.03 -0.91 -13.10
C LEU A 39 -2.49 -1.91 -14.12
N ALA A 40 -2.33 -3.19 -13.71
CA ALA A 40 -1.86 -4.26 -14.59
C ALA A 40 -2.75 -4.42 -15.84
N GLN A 41 -4.07 -4.44 -15.67
CA GLN A 41 -5.02 -4.54 -16.79
C GLN A 41 -4.90 -3.36 -17.77
N LEU A 42 -4.73 -2.15 -17.26
CA LEU A 42 -4.59 -0.96 -18.11
C LEU A 42 -3.23 -0.92 -18.82
N MET A 43 -2.16 -1.33 -18.13
CA MET A 43 -0.82 -1.44 -18.74
C MET A 43 -0.80 -2.51 -19.83
N GLU A 44 -1.35 -3.69 -19.57
CA GLU A 44 -1.47 -4.76 -20.57
C GLU A 44 -2.29 -4.31 -21.78
N LYS A 45 -3.47 -3.73 -21.55
CA LYS A 45 -4.33 -3.19 -22.62
C LYS A 45 -3.63 -2.09 -23.43
N GLY A 46 -2.84 -1.25 -22.76
CA GLY A 46 -2.06 -0.18 -23.38
C GLY A 46 -0.75 -0.64 -23.99
N GLN A 47 -0.40 -1.93 -23.87
CA GLN A 47 0.91 -2.49 -24.23
C GLN A 47 2.07 -1.70 -23.59
N MET A 48 1.86 -1.21 -22.37
CA MET A 48 2.82 -0.41 -21.62
C MET A 48 3.66 -1.33 -20.75
N ASP A 49 4.97 -1.18 -20.86
CA ASP A 49 5.94 -1.88 -20.03
C ASP A 49 6.33 -1.07 -18.78
N SER A 50 6.06 0.23 -18.76
CA SER A 50 6.48 1.13 -17.70
C SER A 50 5.53 2.32 -17.54
N ILE A 51 5.42 2.82 -16.31
CA ILE A 51 4.64 4.00 -15.95
C ILE A 51 5.30 4.70 -14.77
N ALA A 52 5.29 6.03 -14.73
CA ALA A 52 5.83 6.77 -13.59
C ALA A 52 5.02 8.03 -13.31
N ALA A 53 4.94 8.42 -12.04
CA ALA A 53 4.16 9.54 -11.58
C ALA A 53 4.90 10.33 -10.49
N ALA A 54 4.60 11.62 -10.41
CA ALA A 54 4.94 12.41 -9.23
C ALA A 54 3.94 12.12 -8.10
N LEU A 55 4.41 12.01 -6.86
CA LEU A 55 3.51 11.82 -5.72
C LEU A 55 2.90 13.17 -5.31
N PRO A 56 1.56 13.25 -5.11
CA PRO A 56 0.87 14.53 -4.89
C PRO A 56 1.24 15.19 -3.55
N ASP A 57 1.56 14.39 -2.54
CA ASP A 57 1.81 14.86 -1.17
C ASP A 57 3.28 15.28 -0.92
N ALA A 58 4.17 15.09 -1.90
CA ALA A 58 5.61 15.30 -1.75
C ALA A 58 6.23 15.84 -3.03
N GLY A 59 6.60 17.12 -3.02
CA GLY A 59 7.11 17.83 -4.20
C GLY A 59 8.39 17.24 -4.81
N ASP A 60 9.14 16.43 -4.05
CA ASP A 60 10.40 15.79 -4.43
C ASP A 60 10.31 14.25 -4.54
N ALA A 61 9.13 13.65 -4.37
CA ALA A 61 8.95 12.20 -4.39
C ALA A 61 8.19 11.71 -5.62
N PHE A 62 8.62 10.56 -6.12
CA PHE A 62 8.13 9.97 -7.35
C PHE A 62 7.97 8.46 -7.18
N VAL A 63 7.18 7.88 -8.05
CA VAL A 63 6.98 6.45 -8.19
C VAL A 63 7.14 6.06 -9.66
N ALA A 64 7.75 4.91 -9.91
CA ALA A 64 7.75 4.28 -11.21
C ALA A 64 7.49 2.78 -11.05
N ALA A 65 6.80 2.20 -12.02
CA ALA A 65 6.55 0.77 -12.10
C ALA A 65 7.04 0.21 -13.44
N MET A 66 7.59 -0.99 -13.38
CA MET A 66 7.91 -1.85 -14.50
C MET A 66 6.95 -3.04 -14.49
N PHE A 67 6.18 -3.19 -15.55
CA PHE A 67 5.31 -4.34 -15.78
C PHE A 67 6.07 -5.42 -16.52
N ILE A 68 6.14 -6.60 -15.90
CA ILE A 68 6.67 -7.82 -16.50
C ILE A 68 5.52 -8.83 -16.46
N PRO A 69 5.31 -9.67 -17.48
CA PRO A 69 4.19 -10.61 -17.47
C PRO A 69 4.18 -11.47 -16.20
N GLY A 70 3.16 -11.26 -15.35
CA GLY A 70 2.99 -11.96 -14.07
C GLY A 70 3.57 -11.26 -12.83
N GLU A 71 4.22 -10.11 -12.96
CA GLU A 71 4.76 -9.35 -11.82
C GLU A 71 4.82 -7.83 -12.08
N LEU A 72 4.70 -7.04 -11.01
CA LEU A 72 4.85 -5.60 -11.05
C LEU A 72 5.99 -5.19 -10.11
N MET A 73 7.03 -4.60 -10.67
CA MET A 73 8.17 -4.07 -9.92
C MET A 73 7.98 -2.57 -9.74
N VAL A 74 7.81 -2.11 -8.50
CA VAL A 74 7.52 -0.70 -8.19
C VAL A 74 8.61 -0.10 -7.34
N VAL A 75 9.18 1.01 -7.80
CA VAL A 75 10.14 1.82 -7.05
C VAL A 75 9.53 3.17 -6.73
N SER A 76 9.69 3.63 -5.50
CA SER A 76 9.42 5.01 -5.13
C SER A 76 10.59 5.58 -4.34
N ALA A 77 10.89 6.85 -4.58
CA ALA A 77 11.97 7.52 -3.89
C ALA A 77 11.82 9.03 -3.97
N LYS A 78 12.62 9.73 -3.16
CA LYS A 78 12.88 11.15 -3.37
C LYS A 78 14.03 11.33 -4.34
N TYR A 79 13.99 12.40 -5.13
CA TYR A 79 15.00 12.68 -6.14
C TYR A 79 15.54 14.10 -6.02
N SER A 80 16.85 14.27 -6.14
CA SER A 80 17.53 15.55 -5.93
C SER A 80 17.24 16.58 -7.04
N ALA A 81 16.85 16.12 -8.23
CA ALA A 81 16.49 16.96 -9.37
C ALA A 81 15.02 16.74 -9.78
N PRO A 82 14.03 17.15 -8.98
CA PRO A 82 12.62 16.83 -9.22
C PRO A 82 12.09 17.39 -10.55
N SER A 83 12.59 18.54 -11.02
CA SER A 83 12.21 19.10 -12.33
C SER A 83 12.58 18.17 -13.49
N LEU A 84 13.72 17.48 -13.38
CA LEU A 84 14.16 16.52 -14.41
C LEU A 84 13.19 15.34 -14.50
N LEU A 85 12.80 14.74 -13.38
CA LEU A 85 11.84 13.62 -13.41
C LEU A 85 10.46 14.05 -13.88
N ARG A 86 10.00 15.27 -13.53
CA ARG A 86 8.74 15.80 -14.06
C ARG A 86 8.79 15.95 -15.57
N GLU A 87 9.89 16.44 -16.12
CA GLU A 87 10.08 16.53 -17.56
C GLU A 87 10.05 15.15 -18.23
N LYS A 88 10.77 14.17 -17.68
CA LYS A 88 10.76 12.78 -18.17
C LYS A 88 9.35 12.17 -18.13
N ILE A 89 8.60 12.38 -17.06
CA ILE A 89 7.20 11.93 -16.93
C ILE A 89 6.32 12.56 -18.00
N MET A 90 6.41 13.87 -18.23
CA MET A 90 5.65 14.56 -19.28
C MET A 90 5.98 14.01 -20.68
N LYS A 91 7.25 13.67 -20.93
CA LYS A 91 7.70 13.03 -22.18
C LYS A 91 7.40 11.54 -22.26
N LYS A 92 6.78 10.95 -21.23
CA LYS A 92 6.51 9.51 -21.10
C LYS A 92 7.77 8.64 -21.12
N GLU A 93 8.90 9.19 -20.70
CA GLU A 93 10.19 8.49 -20.53
C GLU A 93 10.18 7.69 -19.21
N TYR A 94 9.13 6.89 -18.97
CA TYR A 94 8.86 6.26 -17.68
C TYR A 94 9.92 5.24 -17.27
N ARG A 95 10.46 4.49 -18.23
CA ARG A 95 11.59 3.58 -18.01
C ARG A 95 12.82 4.31 -17.47
N ASP A 96 13.12 5.50 -17.98
CA ASP A 96 14.26 6.28 -17.51
C ASP A 96 14.03 6.80 -16.09
N VAL A 97 12.78 7.16 -15.76
CA VAL A 97 12.39 7.51 -14.38
C VAL A 97 12.59 6.32 -13.44
N TYR A 98 12.19 5.12 -13.86
CA TYR A 98 12.43 3.89 -13.07
C TYR A 98 13.93 3.67 -12.80
N VAL A 99 14.77 3.80 -13.83
CA VAL A 99 16.23 3.65 -13.70
C VAL A 99 16.81 4.70 -12.76
N ASP A 100 16.39 5.96 -12.90
CA ASP A 100 16.85 7.06 -12.04
C ASP A 100 16.46 6.84 -10.56
N LEU A 101 15.21 6.43 -10.30
CA LEU A 101 14.75 6.15 -8.94
C LEU A 101 15.45 4.93 -8.34
N ASN A 102 15.76 3.91 -9.14
CA ASN A 102 16.41 2.70 -8.63
C ASN A 102 17.91 2.90 -8.36
N SER A 103 18.59 3.75 -9.13
CA SER A 103 20.06 3.92 -9.10
C SER A 103 20.55 5.20 -8.41
N ALA A 104 19.76 6.27 -8.43
CA ALA A 104 20.17 7.61 -8.01
C ALA A 104 19.16 8.29 -7.08
N ALA A 105 18.34 7.51 -6.36
CA ALA A 105 17.50 8.00 -5.28
C ALA A 105 18.30 8.76 -4.22
N LEU A 106 17.66 9.75 -3.59
CA LEU A 106 18.22 10.36 -2.38
C LEU A 106 18.45 9.28 -1.31
N PRO A 107 19.56 9.36 -0.54
CA PRO A 107 19.86 8.36 0.48
C PRO A 107 18.70 8.15 1.44
N LYS A 108 18.43 6.87 1.77
CA LYS A 108 17.37 6.46 2.70
C LYS A 108 15.96 6.93 2.30
N SER A 109 15.69 7.08 1.00
CA SER A 109 14.33 7.38 0.52
C SER A 109 13.73 6.30 -0.36
N ARG A 110 14.56 5.37 -0.87
CA ARG A 110 14.10 4.33 -1.79
C ARG A 110 13.23 3.31 -1.06
N VAL A 111 12.07 3.07 -1.64
CA VAL A 111 11.20 1.94 -1.37
C VAL A 111 11.08 1.14 -2.66
N PHE A 112 11.20 -0.17 -2.57
CA PHE A 112 11.08 -1.08 -3.70
C PHE A 112 10.11 -2.21 -3.35
N ILE A 113 9.18 -2.51 -4.24
CA ILE A 113 8.11 -3.49 -4.06
C ILE A 113 8.11 -4.41 -5.27
N GLU A 114 8.08 -5.71 -4.99
CA GLU A 114 7.83 -6.76 -5.98
C GLU A 114 6.47 -7.36 -5.65
N ASP A 115 5.47 -7.07 -6.49
CA ASP A 115 4.12 -7.62 -6.44
C ASP A 115 4.04 -8.74 -7.47
N LEU A 116 4.13 -9.97 -6.98
CA LEU A 116 4.00 -11.16 -7.80
C LEU A 116 2.52 -11.44 -8.01
N ASN A 117 2.15 -11.92 -9.19
CA ASN A 117 0.77 -12.24 -9.58
C ASN A 117 -0.15 -11.03 -9.83
N LEU A 118 0.34 -9.79 -9.65
CA LEU A 118 -0.38 -8.56 -10.03
C LEU A 118 -1.68 -8.34 -9.24
N ASP A 119 -1.75 -8.88 -8.03
CA ASP A 119 -2.95 -8.88 -7.19
C ASP A 119 -2.81 -8.07 -5.90
N GLY A 120 -1.75 -7.27 -5.80
CA GLY A 120 -1.45 -6.48 -4.62
C GLY A 120 -0.69 -7.29 -3.58
N LEU A 121 -0.31 -6.66 -2.46
CA LEU A 121 0.45 -7.37 -1.44
C LEU A 121 -0.43 -8.40 -0.72
N VAL A 122 0.08 -9.63 -0.62
CA VAL A 122 -0.56 -10.73 0.11
C VAL A 122 0.31 -11.13 1.30
N ALA A 123 -0.23 -10.99 2.52
CA ALA A 123 0.52 -11.23 3.76
C ALA A 123 0.95 -12.69 3.95
N LYS A 124 0.25 -13.62 3.31
CA LYS A 124 0.57 -15.04 3.34
C LYS A 124 -0.05 -15.66 2.07
N PRO A 125 0.72 -15.86 1.00
CA PRO A 125 0.22 -16.51 -0.19
C PRO A 125 -0.13 -17.97 0.10
N GLU A 126 -0.92 -18.57 -0.79
CA GLU A 126 -1.18 -20.01 -0.79
C GLU A 126 0.10 -20.79 -1.11
N ASP A 127 0.11 -22.07 -0.78
CA ASP A 127 1.27 -22.93 -1.02
C ASP A 127 1.61 -22.99 -2.53
N ASN A 128 2.90 -22.83 -2.85
CA ASN A 128 3.44 -22.79 -4.23
C ASN A 128 3.06 -21.55 -5.06
N VAL A 129 2.44 -20.54 -4.46
CA VAL A 129 2.32 -19.20 -5.06
C VAL A 129 3.54 -18.37 -4.65
N GLY A 130 4.08 -17.57 -5.59
CA GLY A 130 5.18 -16.64 -5.29
C GLY A 130 4.77 -15.63 -4.21
N PHE A 131 5.72 -15.16 -3.41
CA PHE A 131 5.47 -14.16 -2.37
C PHE A 131 5.99 -12.78 -2.78
N ASP A 132 5.30 -11.76 -2.32
CA ASP A 132 5.69 -10.38 -2.55
C ASP A 132 6.87 -9.97 -1.67
N THR A 133 7.60 -8.96 -2.10
CA THR A 133 8.65 -8.37 -1.26
C THR A 133 8.52 -6.86 -1.15
N TYR A 134 8.91 -6.35 0.03
CA TYR A 134 8.96 -4.94 0.35
C TYR A 134 10.35 -4.61 0.88
N GLU A 135 11.00 -3.66 0.25
CA GLU A 135 12.31 -3.15 0.63
C GLU A 135 12.21 -1.65 0.91
N SER A 136 12.77 -1.23 2.04
CA SER A 136 12.88 0.16 2.45
C SER A 136 14.29 0.42 3.00
N PRO A 137 14.63 1.66 3.38
CA PRO A 137 15.91 1.96 4.01
C PRO A 137 16.18 1.16 5.30
N ASP A 138 15.12 0.66 5.94
CA ASP A 138 15.18 -0.06 7.20
C ASP A 138 15.34 -1.58 7.03
N GLY A 139 15.24 -2.09 5.79
CA GLY A 139 15.44 -3.50 5.48
C GLY A 139 14.59 -4.01 4.33
N ARG A 140 14.62 -5.33 4.14
CA ARG A 140 13.83 -6.06 3.16
C ARG A 140 13.04 -7.16 3.85
N TRP A 141 11.77 -7.30 3.49
CA TRP A 141 10.84 -8.27 4.04
C TRP A 141 10.14 -9.02 2.91
N ALA A 142 9.97 -10.31 3.11
CA ALA A 142 9.15 -11.17 2.27
C ALA A 142 7.78 -11.31 2.90
N PHE A 143 6.70 -11.30 2.12
CA PHE A 143 5.37 -11.57 2.62
C PHE A 143 4.97 -13.04 2.39
N ASP A 144 5.82 -13.96 2.83
CA ASP A 144 5.67 -15.42 2.66
C ASP A 144 4.92 -16.11 3.81
N GLY A 145 4.49 -15.35 4.83
CA GLY A 145 3.89 -15.86 6.05
C GLY A 145 4.88 -16.51 7.02
N GLU A 146 6.19 -16.42 6.77
CA GLU A 146 7.23 -17.07 7.56
C GLU A 146 7.96 -16.07 8.47
N TRP A 147 7.20 -15.30 9.25
CA TRP A 147 7.71 -14.23 10.11
C TRP A 147 8.83 -14.68 11.07
N ARG A 148 8.80 -15.94 11.52
CA ARG A 148 9.84 -16.52 12.38
C ARG A 148 11.19 -16.63 11.67
N LYS A 149 11.22 -16.96 10.37
CA LYS A 149 12.46 -17.01 9.57
C LYS A 149 13.07 -15.63 9.42
N GLN A 150 12.22 -14.60 9.41
CA GLN A 150 12.60 -13.18 9.36
C GLN A 150 12.92 -12.58 10.73
N LYS A 151 12.93 -13.39 11.81
CA LYS A 151 13.18 -12.97 13.20
C LYS A 151 12.22 -11.90 13.71
N LEU A 152 10.97 -11.94 13.25
CA LEU A 152 9.90 -11.05 13.69
C LEU A 152 8.92 -11.77 14.61
N SER A 153 8.26 -11.01 15.48
CA SER A 153 6.97 -11.45 16.02
C SER A 153 5.88 -11.39 14.95
N GLU A 154 4.78 -12.12 15.17
CA GLU A 154 3.65 -12.10 14.24
C GLU A 154 3.01 -10.71 14.15
N ASP A 155 2.89 -10.00 15.26
CA ASP A 155 2.32 -8.64 15.30
C ASP A 155 3.19 -7.65 14.51
N GLU A 156 4.51 -7.74 14.67
CA GLU A 156 5.46 -6.92 13.92
C GLU A 156 5.44 -7.22 12.41
N TYR A 157 5.23 -8.49 12.04
CA TYR A 157 5.05 -8.89 10.64
C TYR A 157 3.77 -8.31 10.06
N ARG A 158 2.63 -8.48 10.76
CA ARG A 158 1.33 -7.94 10.35
C ARG A 158 1.34 -6.42 10.23
N LYS A 159 2.02 -5.75 11.16
CA LYS A 159 2.22 -4.29 11.12
C LYS A 159 3.00 -3.86 9.88
N ARG A 160 4.14 -4.51 9.60
CA ARG A 160 4.94 -4.20 8.40
C ARG A 160 4.16 -4.43 7.11
N PHE A 161 3.42 -5.54 7.04
CA PHE A 161 2.53 -5.81 5.91
C PHE A 161 1.51 -4.68 5.73
N ALA A 162 0.79 -4.30 6.78
CA ALA A 162 -0.23 -3.26 6.70
C ALA A 162 0.36 -1.88 6.29
N GLU A 163 1.55 -1.55 6.78
CA GLU A 163 2.25 -0.31 6.41
C GLU A 163 2.72 -0.33 4.94
N ALA A 164 3.28 -1.46 4.49
CA ALA A 164 3.71 -1.66 3.11
C ALA A 164 2.52 -1.64 2.14
N ASP A 165 1.43 -2.32 2.45
CA ASP A 165 0.19 -2.36 1.67
C ASP A 165 -0.48 -0.99 1.58
N ALA A 166 -0.53 -0.26 2.70
CA ALA A 166 -1.06 1.10 2.70
C ALA A 166 -0.22 2.06 1.85
N LEU A 167 1.12 1.95 1.90
CA LEU A 167 2.00 2.70 1.03
C LEU A 167 1.81 2.30 -0.42
N TYR A 168 1.85 1.01 -0.72
CA TYR A 168 1.75 0.49 -2.07
C TYR A 168 0.45 0.90 -2.75
N GLY A 169 -0.69 0.82 -2.05
CA GLY A 169 -1.97 1.33 -2.55
C GLY A 169 -1.90 2.80 -2.97
N ARG A 170 -1.25 3.67 -2.18
CA ARG A 170 -1.06 5.08 -2.55
C ARG A 170 -0.16 5.27 -3.77
N LEU A 171 0.90 4.46 -3.88
CA LEU A 171 1.81 4.48 -5.04
C LEU A 171 1.05 4.08 -6.32
N LEU A 172 0.26 3.00 -6.24
CA LEU A 172 -0.59 2.53 -7.34
C LEU A 172 -1.66 3.56 -7.72
N ASP A 173 -2.29 4.22 -6.75
CA ASP A 173 -3.26 5.29 -7.01
C ASP A 173 -2.64 6.45 -7.81
N ALA A 174 -1.39 6.83 -7.50
CA ALA A 174 -0.68 7.87 -8.25
C ALA A 174 -0.35 7.43 -9.69
N LEU A 175 0.07 6.18 -9.89
CA LEU A 175 0.32 5.61 -11.22
C LEU A 175 -0.97 5.51 -12.05
N LEU A 176 -2.07 5.06 -11.44
CA LEU A 176 -3.40 5.02 -12.06
C LEU A 176 -3.89 6.42 -12.42
N ALA A 177 -3.64 7.42 -11.58
CA ALA A 177 -3.98 8.80 -11.87
C ALA A 177 -3.19 9.33 -13.07
N GLU A 178 -1.89 9.03 -13.17
CA GLU A 178 -1.07 9.37 -14.34
C GLU A 178 -1.60 8.73 -15.62
N LEU A 179 -1.89 7.42 -15.57
CA LEU A 179 -2.34 6.64 -16.72
C LEU A 179 -3.69 7.12 -17.27
N LYS A 180 -4.53 7.72 -16.42
CA LYS A 180 -5.83 8.29 -16.80
C LYS A 180 -5.74 9.71 -17.35
N LYS A 181 -4.57 10.36 -17.30
CA LYS A 181 -4.42 11.69 -17.88
C LYS A 181 -4.56 11.61 -19.40
N PRO A 182 -5.23 12.59 -20.03
CA PRO A 182 -5.23 12.68 -21.48
C PRO A 182 -3.79 12.87 -21.98
N ALA A 183 -3.47 12.29 -23.14
CA ALA A 183 -2.24 12.62 -23.83
C ALA A 183 -2.22 14.14 -24.04
N THR A 184 -1.19 14.80 -23.51
CA THR A 184 -0.98 16.23 -23.75
C THR A 184 -0.23 16.34 -25.06
N ASP A 185 -0.90 16.85 -26.09
CA ASP A 185 -0.33 17.13 -27.42
C ASP A 185 0.63 18.32 -27.40
#